data_AF-A0A955U2X2-F1
#
_entry.id   AF-A0A955U2X2-F1
#
_cell.length_a   1.000
_cell.length_b   1.000
_cell.length_c   1.000
_cell.angle_alpha   90.00
_cell.angle_beta   90.00
_cell.angle_gamma   90.00
#
_symmetry.space_group_name_H-M   'P 1'
#
loop_
_entity.id
_entity.type
_entity.pdbx_description
1 polymer ?
#
loop_
_entity_poly.entity_id
_entity_poly.type
_entity_poly.pdbx_seq_one_letter_code
_entity_poly.pdbx_strand_id
1 'polypeptide(L)' 'GYHHVHHLNHKIPFYRLPEAMAGMPELQTPGRTSWRPSDIAACLRLAVWDPERNRMIGWDEMPSA' A
#
# COMPACT_ATOMS: atom_id res chain seq x y z
N GLY A 1 -6.55 4.79 11.15
CA GLY A 1 -5.82 5.47 12.25
C GLY A 1 -4.41 5.79 11.79
N TYR A 2 -3.59 6.45 12.63
CA TYR A 2 -2.26 6.94 12.23
C TYR A 2 -1.15 5.88 12.16
N HIS A 3 -1.46 4.62 12.45
CA HIS A 3 -0.50 3.52 12.40
C HIS A 3 0.20 3.41 11.04
N HIS A 4 -0.51 3.61 9.93
CA HIS A 4 0.08 3.50 8.59
C HIS A 4 1.19 4.54 8.38
N VAL A 5 0.93 5.81 8.74
CA VAL A 5 1.92 6.89 8.63
C VAL A 5 3.09 6.69 9.60
N HIS A 6 2.80 6.20 10.81
CA HIS A 6 3.84 5.89 11.78
C HIS A 6 4.78 4.76 11.30
N HIS A 7 4.26 3.72 10.64
CA HIS A 7 5.10 2.66 10.08
C HIS A 7 5.91 3.12 8.87
N LEU A 8 5.39 4.06 8.07
CA LEU A 8 6.14 4.68 6.96
C LEU A 8 7.34 5.49 7.46
N ASN A 9 7.16 6.26 8.54
CA ASN A 9 8.25 7.00 9.17
C ASN A 9 8.05 7.12 10.69
N HIS A 10 8.62 6.17 11.42
CA HIS A 10 8.49 6.07 12.89
C HIS A 10 9.13 7.24 13.64
N LYS A 11 9.94 8.08 12.98
CA LYS A 11 10.57 9.26 13.59
C LYS A 11 9.59 10.43 13.76
N ILE A 12 8.43 10.39 13.10
CA ILE A 12 7.41 11.44 13.25
C ILE A 12 6.80 11.32 14.65
N PRO A 13 6.89 12.34 15.50
CA PRO A 13 6.28 12.32 16.81
C PRO A 13 4.75 12.17 16.72
N PHE A 14 4.13 11.48 17.69
CA PHE A 14 2.69 11.20 17.66
C PHE A 14 1.81 12.44 17.47
N TYR A 15 2.17 13.57 18.07
CA TYR A 15 1.43 14.83 17.96
C TYR A 15 1.48 15.45 16.55
N ARG A 16 2.41 15.03 15.69
CA ARG A 16 2.51 15.46 14.28
C ARG A 16 1.90 14.46 13.30
N LEU A 17 1.46 13.29 13.76
CA LEU A 17 0.82 12.31 12.86
C LEU A 17 -0.46 12.83 12.18
N PRO A 18 -1.31 13.67 12.83
CA PRO A 18 -2.44 14.28 12.13
C PRO A 18 -2.02 15.19 10.96
N GLU A 19 -0.99 16.03 11.17
CA GLU A 19 -0.40 16.90 10.15
C GLU A 19 0.19 16.07 9.00
N ALA A 20 1.00 15.06 9.34
CA ALA A 20 1.61 14.16 8.35
C ALA A 20 0.56 13.39 7.54
N MET A 21 -0.49 12.88 8.19
CA MET A 21 -1.59 12.20 7.51
C MET A 21 -2.33 13.15 6.57
N ALA A 22 -2.67 14.37 7.02
CA ALA A 22 -3.38 15.35 6.20
C ALA A 22 -2.58 15.80 4.97
N GLY A 23 -1.25 15.80 5.06
CA GLY A 23 -0.35 16.13 3.95
C GLY A 23 -0.16 15.02 2.90
N MET A 24 -0.78 13.84 3.07
CA MET A 24 -0.64 12.70 2.17
C MET A 24 -2.00 12.34 1.53
N PRO A 25 -2.35 12.93 0.37
CA PRO A 25 -3.61 12.65 -0.35
C PRO A 25 -3.86 11.17 -0.61
N GLU A 26 -2.82 10.40 -0.91
CA GLU A 26 -2.86 8.98 -1.23
C GLU A 26 -3.35 8.13 -0.06
N LEU A 27 -3.17 8.61 1.18
CA LEU A 27 -3.60 7.91 2.38
C LEU A 27 -5.04 8.27 2.81
N GLN A 28 -5.67 9.27 2.17
CA GLN A 28 -7.05 9.65 2.49
C GLN A 28 -8.07 8.64 1.97
N THR A 29 -7.71 7.93 0.90
CA THR A 29 -8.59 6.93 0.27
C THR A 29 -7.81 5.66 -0.03
N PRO A 30 -7.40 4.91 1.01
CA PRO A 30 -6.64 3.68 0.82
C PRO A 30 -7.50 2.63 0.09
N GLY A 31 -6.84 1.85 -0.77
CA GLY A 31 -7.47 0.69 -1.41
C GLY A 31 -8.02 -0.28 -0.37
N ARG A 32 -9.24 -0.79 -0.59
CA ARG A 32 -9.89 -1.80 0.26
C ARG A 32 -10.09 -3.07 -0.55
N THR A 33 -9.77 -4.19 0.04
CA THR A 33 -10.17 -5.51 -0.48
C THR A 33 -11.44 -6.00 0.23
N SER A 34 -11.97 -7.15 -0.18
CA SER A 34 -13.13 -7.77 0.44
C SER A 34 -12.88 -9.26 0.72
N TRP A 35 -13.80 -9.90 1.44
CA TRP A 35 -13.76 -11.34 1.70
C TRP A 35 -14.34 -12.19 0.57
N ARG A 36 -14.65 -11.59 -0.58
CA ARG A 36 -15.07 -12.36 -1.76
C ARG A 36 -13.92 -13.28 -2.18
N PRO A 37 -14.19 -14.57 -2.48
CA PRO A 37 -13.15 -15.50 -2.92
C PRO A 37 -12.32 -14.99 -4.12
N SER A 38 -12.96 -14.25 -5.03
CA SER A 38 -12.30 -13.59 -6.16
C SER A 38 -11.24 -12.58 -5.73
N ASP A 39 -11.55 -11.77 -4.73
CA ASP A 39 -10.69 -10.67 -4.29
C ASP A 39 -9.51 -11.22 -3.48
N ILE A 40 -9.75 -12.25 -2.67
CA ILE A 40 -8.70 -13.00 -1.97
C ILE A 40 -7.74 -13.62 -2.98
N ALA A 41 -8.26 -14.33 -3.99
CA ALA A 41 -7.43 -14.94 -5.03
C ALA A 41 -6.63 -13.89 -5.82
N ALA A 42 -7.22 -12.72 -6.11
CA ALA A 42 -6.52 -11.62 -6.76
C ALA A 42 -5.39 -11.07 -5.88
N CYS A 43 -5.62 -10.84 -4.58
CA CYS A 43 -4.59 -10.39 -3.65
C CYS A 43 -3.41 -11.37 -3.54
N LEU A 44 -3.69 -12.68 -3.48
CA LEU A 44 -2.65 -13.72 -3.37
C LEU A 44 -1.80 -13.89 -4.65
N ARG A 45 -2.26 -13.37 -5.80
CA ARG A 45 -1.50 -13.37 -7.06
C ARG A 45 -0.51 -12.20 -7.18
N LEU A 46 -0.67 -11.15 -6.37
CA LEU A 46 0.22 -10.00 -6.38
C LEU A 46 1.49 -10.32 -5.57
N ALA A 47 2.66 -10.09 -6.17
CA ALA A 47 3.95 -10.48 -5.59
C ALA A 47 4.86 -9.27 -5.31
N VAL A 48 5.14 -8.47 -6.34
CA VAL A 48 6.13 -7.37 -6.28
C VAL A 48 5.57 -6.08 -6.87
N TRP A 49 6.03 -4.94 -6.38
CA TRP A 49 5.71 -3.63 -6.95
C TRP A 49 6.61 -3.33 -8.15
N ASP A 50 6.02 -3.00 -9.28
CA ASP A 50 6.69 -2.56 -10.51
C ASP A 50 6.62 -1.02 -10.61
N PRO A 51 7.76 -0.31 -10.43
CA PRO A 51 7.78 1.15 -10.49
C PRO A 51 7.50 1.71 -11.90
N GLU A 52 7.87 0.99 -12.96
CA GLU A 52 7.66 1.46 -14.34
C GLU A 52 6.19 1.41 -14.71
N ARG A 53 5.50 0.34 -14.28
CA ARG A 53 4.05 0.17 -14.50
C ARG A 53 3.19 0.76 -13.40
N ASN A 54 3.80 1.25 -12.31
CA ASN A 54 3.15 1.82 -11.13
C ASN A 54 2.04 0.93 -10.55
N ARG A 55 2.30 -0.39 -10.45
CA ARG A 55 1.36 -1.37 -9.89
C ARG A 55 2.06 -2.59 -9.31
N MET A 56 1.33 -3.35 -8.48
CA MET A 56 1.74 -4.71 -8.13
C MET A 56 1.60 -5.64 -9.35
N ILE A 57 2.56 -6.54 -9.51
CA ILE A 57 2.59 -7.57 -10.56
C ILE A 57 2.72 -8.97 -9.94
N GLY A 58 2.29 -9.99 -10.67
CA GLY A 58 2.52 -11.39 -10.29
C GLY A 58 3.91 -11.90 -10.69
N TRP A 59 4.29 -13.07 -10.20
CA TRP A 59 5.57 -13.72 -10.53
C TRP A 59 5.76 -13.96 -12.04
N ASP A 60 4.67 -14.26 -12.75
CA ASP A 60 4.69 -14.52 -14.20
C ASP A 60 5.03 -13.26 -15.03
N GLU A 61 4.79 -12.07 -14.47
CA GLU A 61 5.04 -10.78 -15.11
C GLU A 61 6.42 -10.20 -14.76
N MET A 62 7.12 -10.82 -13.81
CA MET A 62 8.41 -10.35 -13.32
C MET A 62 9.47 -10.55 -14.41
N PRO A 63 10.16 -9.48 -14.86
CA PRO A 63 11.27 -9.62 -15.79
C PRO A 63 12.33 -10.54 -15.20
N SER A 64 12.82 -11.51 -15.99
CA SER A 64 14.03 -12.24 -15.59
C SER A 64 15.20 -11.26 -15.56
N ALA A 65 15.86 -11.19 -14.40
CA ALA A 65 17.06 -10.39 -14.20
C ALA A 65 18.23 -10.86 -15.07
#